data_AF-A0A4V1ZXD2-F1
#
_entry.id   AF-A0A4V1ZXD2-F1
#
_cell.length_a   1.000
_cell.length_b   1.000
_cell.length_c   1.000
_cell.angle_alpha   90.00
_cell.angle_beta   90.00
_cell.angle_gamma   90.00
#
_symmetry.space_group_name_H-M   'P 1'
#
loop_
_entity.id
_entity.type
_entity.pdbx_description
1 polymer ?
#
loop_
_entity_poly.entity_id
_entity_poly.type
_entity_poly.pdbx_seq_one_letter_code
_entity_poly.pdbx_strand_id
1 'polypeptide(L)'
;MPAVRSVLSGLSVAPGKRGFAKAAHGFAKRAMALPGFPYLWIGCAAAAGLMTITGGFRTGDLPLDKRALFWMVLMGWNAIKWQALFALFVRKQSDWWRVSLLGGVPLNLMLPLEIAGAGRIAGTGVTAPPLEILGRAASISLGIFLVCSLIGWMLWRRAQPRPMPASGLLARARIDPAHLIAIEAEDHYCRVHDRSGASALIHYRFGDAIEEVSGLEGTQVHRGTWVAANAVEGAAREGRRWALLLAGGQRVAVSATYLPQARARGWLNMRGK
;
A
#
# COMPACT_ATOMS: atom_id res chain seq x y z
N MET A 1 -32.07 -48.76 2.64
CA MET A 1 -32.21 -47.30 2.48
C MET A 1 -32.29 -46.63 3.84
N PRO A 2 -31.25 -45.88 4.27
CA PRO A 2 -31.42 -44.90 5.34
C PRO A 2 -30.78 -43.55 4.95
N ALA A 3 -31.60 -42.52 4.73
CA ALA A 3 -31.10 -41.18 4.43
C ALA A 3 -32.10 -40.09 4.87
N VAL A 4 -32.34 -39.91 6.17
CA VAL A 4 -33.00 -38.68 6.68
C VAL A 4 -32.57 -38.41 8.12
N ARG A 5 -31.38 -37.83 8.37
CA ARG A 5 -31.08 -37.26 9.70
C ARG A 5 -29.97 -36.19 9.81
N SER A 6 -29.64 -35.44 8.76
CA SER A 6 -28.57 -34.43 8.87
C SER A 6 -28.83 -33.08 8.17
N VAL A 7 -29.97 -32.43 8.44
CA VAL A 7 -30.25 -31.10 7.86
C VAL A 7 -30.29 -29.95 8.89
N LEU A 8 -30.16 -30.21 10.20
CA LEU A 8 -30.37 -29.16 11.22
C LEU A 8 -29.16 -28.78 12.09
N SER A 9 -27.92 -29.08 11.69
CA SER A 9 -26.71 -28.67 12.44
C SER A 9 -26.01 -27.43 11.85
N GLY A 10 -26.77 -26.45 11.34
CA GLY A 10 -26.23 -25.31 10.61
C GLY A 10 -26.66 -23.92 11.08
N LEU A 11 -27.29 -23.77 12.25
CA LEU A 11 -27.60 -22.44 12.80
C LEU A 11 -26.39 -21.92 13.59
N SER A 12 -25.51 -21.22 12.88
CA SER A 12 -24.38 -20.48 13.46
C SER A 12 -24.87 -19.50 14.53
N VAL A 13 -24.39 -19.68 15.75
CA VAL A 13 -24.56 -18.76 16.88
C VAL A 13 -24.10 -17.36 16.47
N ALA A 14 -24.99 -16.35 16.60
CA ALA A 14 -24.64 -14.97 16.35
C ALA A 14 -23.44 -14.56 17.22
N PRO A 15 -22.40 -13.90 16.65
CA PRO A 15 -21.20 -13.58 17.40
C PRO A 15 -21.55 -12.61 18.54
N GLY A 16 -21.28 -13.00 19.79
CA GLY A 16 -21.49 -12.13 20.95
C GLY A 16 -20.68 -10.83 20.85
N LYS A 17 -21.01 -9.82 21.68
CA LYS A 17 -20.46 -8.45 21.62
C LYS A 17 -18.93 -8.35 21.45
N ARG A 18 -18.16 -9.26 22.07
CA ARG A 18 -16.69 -9.34 21.94
C ARG A 18 -16.21 -9.89 20.58
N GLY A 19 -16.97 -10.81 19.98
CA GLY A 19 -16.71 -11.32 18.62
C GLY A 19 -16.98 -10.28 17.55
N PHE A 20 -18.06 -9.51 17.71
CA PHE A 20 -18.35 -8.35 16.83
C PHE A 20 -17.24 -7.29 16.90
N ALA A 21 -16.77 -6.94 18.10
CA ALA A 21 -15.69 -5.96 18.27
C ALA A 21 -14.37 -6.41 17.61
N LYS A 22 -13.98 -7.68 17.77
CA LYS A 22 -12.79 -8.25 17.08
C LYS A 22 -12.98 -8.29 15.56
N ALA A 23 -14.17 -8.63 15.07
CA ALA A 23 -14.49 -8.63 13.65
C ALA A 23 -14.44 -7.21 13.05
N ALA A 24 -14.99 -6.22 13.75
CA ALA A 24 -14.97 -4.81 13.37
C ALA A 24 -13.54 -4.23 13.38
N HIS A 25 -12.72 -4.58 14.39
CA HIS A 25 -11.32 -4.17 14.44
C HIS A 25 -10.48 -4.83 13.33
N GLY A 26 -10.68 -6.12 13.08
CA GLY A 26 -10.05 -6.85 11.97
C GLY A 26 -10.50 -6.32 10.60
N PHE A 27 -11.75 -5.87 10.48
CA PHE A 27 -12.26 -5.15 9.32
C PHE A 27 -11.56 -3.81 9.13
N ALA A 28 -11.47 -2.97 10.17
CA ALA A 28 -10.80 -1.67 10.10
C ALA A 28 -9.32 -1.79 9.73
N LYS A 29 -8.61 -2.76 10.33
CA LYS A 29 -7.20 -3.04 10.02
C LYS A 29 -7.01 -3.51 8.58
N ARG A 30 -7.93 -4.34 8.05
CA ARG A 30 -7.89 -4.78 6.64
C ARG A 30 -8.26 -3.68 5.66
N ALA A 31 -9.26 -2.87 5.99
CA ALA A 31 -9.69 -1.74 5.17
C ALA A 31 -8.55 -0.71 5.00
N MET A 32 -7.82 -0.40 6.07
CA MET A 32 -6.68 0.51 6.02
C MET A 32 -5.40 -0.08 5.38
N ALA A 33 -5.29 -1.41 5.30
CA ALA A 33 -4.11 -2.09 4.75
C ALA A 33 -4.14 -2.25 3.22
N LEU A 34 -5.22 -1.87 2.55
CA LEU A 34 -5.32 -1.95 1.08
C LEU A 34 -4.52 -0.83 0.41
N PRO A 35 -3.59 -1.14 -0.52
CA PRO A 35 -2.82 -0.12 -1.23
C PRO A 35 -3.77 0.76 -2.06
N GLY A 36 -3.70 2.08 -1.88
CA GLY A 36 -4.57 3.05 -2.57
C GLY A 36 -5.58 3.78 -1.67
N PHE A 37 -5.80 3.30 -0.45
CA PHE A 37 -6.87 3.77 0.45
C PHE A 37 -6.73 5.21 1.02
N PRO A 38 -5.54 5.69 1.47
CA PRO A 38 -5.41 7.09 1.89
C PRO A 38 -5.65 8.06 0.72
N TYR A 39 -5.37 7.63 -0.51
CA TYR A 39 -5.60 8.42 -1.71
C TYR A 39 -7.08 8.58 -2.05
N LEU A 40 -7.94 7.62 -1.67
CA LEU A 40 -9.39 7.74 -1.83
C LEU A 40 -9.95 8.88 -0.97
N TRP A 41 -9.54 8.99 0.29
CA TRP A 41 -9.93 10.10 1.16
C TRP A 41 -9.43 11.45 0.64
N ILE A 42 -8.20 11.50 0.15
CA ILE A 42 -7.64 12.71 -0.47
C ILE A 42 -8.45 13.10 -1.72
N GLY A 43 -8.79 12.13 -2.57
CA GLY A 43 -9.63 12.36 -3.75
C GLY A 43 -11.05 12.84 -3.40
N CYS A 44 -11.69 12.22 -2.40
CA CYS A 44 -13.00 12.64 -1.90
C CYS A 44 -12.97 14.04 -1.28
N ALA A 45 -11.92 14.39 -0.53
CA ALA A 45 -11.76 15.72 0.04
C ALA A 45 -11.53 16.78 -1.06
N ALA A 46 -10.72 16.48 -2.07
CA ALA A 46 -10.51 17.36 -3.22
C ALA A 46 -11.81 17.57 -4.02
N ALA A 47 -12.59 16.51 -4.25
CA ALA A 47 -13.89 16.58 -4.89
C ALA A 47 -14.92 17.38 -4.07
N ALA A 48 -14.94 17.22 -2.74
CA ALA A 48 -15.77 18.00 -1.84
C ALA A 48 -15.43 19.50 -1.90
N GLY A 49 -14.13 19.83 -1.89
CA GLY A 49 -13.64 21.20 -2.06
C GLY A 49 -14.05 21.80 -3.41
N LEU A 50 -13.84 21.06 -4.50
CA LEU A 50 -14.23 21.50 -5.84
C LEU A 50 -15.74 21.76 -5.94
N MET A 51 -16.58 20.89 -5.38
CA MET A 51 -18.03 21.08 -5.36
C MET A 51 -18.49 22.24 -4.47
N THR A 52 -17.75 22.45 -3.38
CA THR A 52 -17.93 23.62 -2.52
C THR A 52 -17.50 24.91 -3.21
N ILE A 53 -16.58 24.90 -4.17
CA ILE A 53 -16.19 26.12 -4.90
C ILE A 53 -17.14 26.36 -6.08
N THR A 54 -17.45 25.31 -6.83
CA THR A 54 -18.27 25.36 -8.05
C THR A 54 -19.78 25.51 -7.79
N GLY A 55 -20.24 25.30 -6.55
CA GLY A 55 -21.67 25.38 -6.24
C GLY A 55 -22.49 24.31 -6.94
N GLY A 56 -21.93 23.09 -7.06
CA GLY A 56 -22.54 21.98 -7.79
C GLY A 56 -23.99 21.73 -7.37
N PHE A 57 -24.86 21.37 -8.32
CA PHE A 57 -26.28 21.08 -8.06
C PHE A 57 -27.11 22.25 -7.51
N ARG A 58 -26.86 23.48 -7.98
CA ARG A 58 -27.56 24.69 -7.49
C ARG A 58 -27.39 24.90 -5.97
N THR A 59 -26.40 24.27 -5.35
CA THR A 59 -26.00 24.57 -3.95
C THR A 59 -25.30 25.93 -3.85
N GLY A 60 -25.15 26.67 -4.96
CA GLY A 60 -24.67 28.05 -5.01
C GLY A 60 -25.49 29.04 -4.19
N ASP A 61 -26.79 28.77 -3.98
CA ASP A 61 -27.69 29.63 -3.21
C ASP A 61 -27.52 29.47 -1.68
N LEU A 62 -26.76 28.45 -1.25
CA LEU A 62 -26.44 28.24 0.16
C LEU A 62 -25.22 29.07 0.58
N PRO A 63 -25.23 29.61 1.81
CA PRO A 63 -24.03 30.11 2.48
C PRO A 63 -22.87 29.11 2.40
N LEU A 64 -21.65 29.63 2.21
CA LEU A 64 -20.46 28.84 1.88
C LEU A 64 -20.10 27.81 2.97
N ASP A 65 -20.39 28.13 4.22
CA ASP A 65 -20.28 27.26 5.40
C ASP A 65 -21.23 26.05 5.34
N LYS A 66 -22.51 26.28 5.02
CA LYS A 66 -23.51 25.21 4.88
C LYS A 66 -23.23 24.32 3.67
N ARG A 67 -22.74 24.93 2.58
CA ARG A 67 -22.33 24.21 1.37
C ARG A 67 -21.11 23.32 1.62
N ALA A 68 -20.10 23.83 2.32
CA ALA A 68 -18.93 23.06 2.70
C ALA A 68 -19.31 21.86 3.58
N LEU A 69 -20.14 22.09 4.60
CA LEU A 69 -20.61 21.03 5.48
C LEU A 69 -21.40 19.95 4.72
N PHE A 70 -22.32 20.37 3.84
CA PHE A 70 -23.12 19.47 3.01
C PHE A 70 -22.23 18.56 2.16
N TRP A 71 -21.26 19.13 1.44
CA TRP A 71 -20.38 18.37 0.56
C TRP A 71 -19.39 17.50 1.32
N MET A 72 -18.88 17.94 2.47
CA MET A 72 -18.02 17.12 3.33
C MET A 72 -18.77 15.90 3.86
N VAL A 73 -20.02 16.07 4.32
CA VAL A 73 -20.84 14.96 4.82
C VAL A 73 -21.18 14.00 3.68
N LEU A 74 -21.58 14.50 2.51
CA LEU A 74 -21.96 13.67 1.37
C LEU A 74 -20.77 12.87 0.82
N MET A 75 -19.60 13.51 0.66
CA MET A 75 -18.38 12.85 0.17
C MET A 75 -17.79 11.90 1.23
N GLY A 76 -17.85 12.26 2.52
CA GLY A 76 -17.46 11.38 3.61
C GLY A 76 -18.34 10.12 3.68
N TRP A 77 -19.66 10.29 3.52
CA TRP A 77 -20.61 9.19 3.45
C TRP A 77 -20.36 8.28 2.23
N ASN A 78 -20.08 8.87 1.07
CA ASN A 78 -19.73 8.12 -0.13
C ASN A 78 -18.43 7.31 0.05
N ALA A 79 -17.40 7.93 0.65
CA ALA A 79 -16.15 7.28 0.98
C ALA A 79 -16.38 6.07 1.91
N ILE A 80 -17.15 6.24 2.99
CA ILE A 80 -17.47 5.14 3.93
C ILE A 80 -18.15 3.97 3.21
N LYS A 81 -19.11 4.23 2.32
CA LYS A 81 -19.80 3.16 1.58
C LYS A 81 -18.86 2.41 0.64
N TRP A 82 -17.98 3.12 -0.06
CA TRP A 82 -16.93 2.48 -0.86
C TRP A 82 -16.04 1.60 0.02
N GLN A 83 -15.64 2.07 1.20
CA GLN A 83 -14.80 1.29 2.11
C GLN A 83 -15.49 0.04 2.62
N ALA A 84 -16.76 0.14 2.97
CA ALA A 84 -17.57 -1.00 3.36
C ALA A 84 -17.64 -2.03 2.23
N LEU A 85 -17.91 -1.59 1.00
CA LEU A 85 -17.99 -2.45 -0.17
C LEU A 85 -16.64 -3.12 -0.48
N PHE A 86 -15.54 -2.38 -0.50
CA PHE A 86 -14.21 -2.94 -0.72
C PHE A 86 -13.82 -3.95 0.36
N ALA A 87 -14.07 -3.64 1.63
CA ALA A 87 -13.66 -4.53 2.72
C ALA A 87 -14.56 -5.78 2.86
N LEU A 88 -15.79 -5.73 2.34
CA LEU A 88 -16.68 -6.91 2.29
C LEU A 88 -16.38 -7.82 1.09
N PHE A 89 -16.07 -7.24 -0.08
CA PHE A 89 -16.00 -7.98 -1.34
C PHE A 89 -14.59 -8.23 -1.87
N VAL A 90 -13.58 -7.42 -1.51
CA VAL A 90 -12.19 -7.67 -1.92
C VAL A 90 -11.54 -8.65 -0.96
N ARG A 91 -11.38 -9.90 -1.41
CA ARG A 91 -10.66 -10.96 -0.69
C ARG A 91 -9.30 -11.28 -1.33
N LYS A 92 -9.20 -11.12 -2.65
CA LYS A 92 -7.96 -11.30 -3.42
C LYS A 92 -7.65 -10.04 -4.23
N GLN A 93 -6.38 -9.84 -4.59
CA GLN A 93 -5.95 -8.70 -5.40
C GLN A 93 -6.62 -8.67 -6.79
N SER A 94 -6.97 -9.83 -7.34
CA SER A 94 -7.75 -9.97 -8.58
C SER A 94 -9.19 -9.46 -8.49
N ASP A 95 -9.75 -9.35 -7.29
CA ASP A 95 -11.14 -8.92 -7.08
C ASP A 95 -11.26 -7.39 -7.12
N TRP A 96 -10.13 -6.67 -6.96
CA TRP A 96 -10.08 -5.21 -6.89
C TRP A 96 -10.71 -4.53 -8.12
N TRP A 97 -10.38 -5.00 -9.33
CA TRP A 97 -10.92 -4.39 -10.56
C TRP A 97 -12.42 -4.63 -10.70
N ARG A 98 -12.90 -5.84 -10.36
CA ARG A 98 -14.32 -6.22 -10.43
C ARG A 98 -15.15 -5.41 -9.44
N VAL A 99 -14.69 -5.30 -8.20
CA VAL A 99 -15.38 -4.56 -7.14
C VAL A 99 -15.37 -3.06 -7.42
N SER A 100 -14.30 -2.52 -8.00
CA SER A 100 -14.24 -1.11 -8.43
C SER A 100 -15.21 -0.78 -9.57
N LEU A 101 -15.35 -1.66 -10.56
CA LEU A 101 -16.27 -1.43 -11.69
C LEU A 101 -17.73 -1.69 -11.32
N LEU A 102 -17.99 -2.81 -10.63
CA LEU A 102 -19.35 -3.22 -10.28
C LEU A 102 -19.91 -2.45 -9.08
N GLY A 103 -19.05 -2.02 -8.15
CA GLY A 103 -19.44 -1.22 -6.99
C GLY A 103 -19.91 0.19 -7.33
N GLY A 104 -19.40 0.75 -8.43
CA GLY A 104 -19.77 2.09 -8.89
C GLY A 104 -21.24 2.21 -9.27
N VAL A 105 -21.86 1.14 -9.79
CA VAL A 105 -23.25 1.14 -10.27
C VAL A 105 -24.27 1.33 -9.12
N PRO A 106 -24.32 0.47 -8.08
CA PRO A 106 -25.29 0.65 -6.99
C PRO A 106 -25.01 1.93 -6.18
N LEU A 107 -23.74 2.32 -6.02
CA LEU A 107 -23.38 3.54 -5.30
C LEU A 107 -23.83 4.81 -6.05
N ASN A 108 -23.70 4.86 -7.37
CA ASN A 108 -24.18 5.98 -8.17
C ASN A 108 -25.71 5.99 -8.30
N LEU A 109 -26.36 4.81 -8.34
CA LEU A 109 -27.82 4.73 -8.39
C LEU A 109 -28.48 5.27 -7.11
N MET A 110 -27.78 5.19 -5.98
CA MET A 110 -28.26 5.66 -4.67
C MET A 110 -28.01 7.16 -4.43
N LEU A 111 -27.07 7.78 -5.14
CA LEU A 111 -26.71 9.20 -4.98
C LEU A 111 -27.86 10.18 -5.21
N PRO A 112 -28.76 10.02 -6.21
CA PRO A 112 -29.90 10.91 -6.40
C PRO A 112 -30.86 10.93 -5.21
N LEU A 113 -31.10 9.77 -4.58
CA LEU A 113 -31.95 9.67 -3.39
C LEU A 113 -31.30 10.35 -2.18
N GLU A 114 -29.98 10.23 -2.03
CA GLU A 114 -29.23 10.87 -0.94
C GLU A 114 -29.17 12.40 -1.11
N ILE A 115 -28.93 12.89 -2.33
CA ILE A 115 -28.93 14.32 -2.63
C ILE A 115 -30.35 14.89 -2.44
N ALA A 116 -31.40 14.18 -2.85
CA ALA A 116 -32.78 14.60 -2.64
C ALA A 116 -33.17 14.60 -1.14
N GLY A 117 -32.73 13.60 -0.37
CA GLY A 117 -32.96 13.53 1.08
C GLY A 117 -32.21 14.62 1.84
N ALA A 118 -30.92 14.79 1.56
CA ALA A 118 -30.09 15.81 2.17
C ALA A 118 -30.54 17.23 1.76
N GLY A 119 -30.99 17.41 0.52
CA GLY A 119 -31.57 18.67 0.03
C GLY A 119 -32.86 19.06 0.78
N ARG A 120 -33.75 18.09 1.03
CA ARG A 120 -34.97 18.31 1.85
C ARG A 120 -34.64 18.71 3.29
N ILE A 121 -33.63 18.09 3.89
CA ILE A 121 -33.19 18.41 5.26
C ILE A 121 -32.51 19.79 5.30
N ALA A 122 -31.76 20.17 4.27
CA ALA A 122 -31.09 21.45 4.16
C ALA A 122 -32.01 22.62 3.76
N GLY A 123 -33.31 22.36 3.50
CA GLY A 123 -34.28 23.39 3.09
C GLY A 123 -34.09 23.89 1.66
N THR A 124 -33.19 23.27 0.89
CA THR A 124 -32.98 23.58 -0.52
C THR A 124 -33.86 22.68 -1.37
N GLY A 125 -34.80 23.26 -2.11
CA GLY A 125 -35.58 22.55 -3.13
C GLY A 125 -34.70 22.13 -4.30
N VAL A 126 -33.79 21.18 -4.08
CA VAL A 126 -32.93 20.60 -5.14
C VAL A 126 -33.83 19.82 -6.09
N THR A 127 -34.39 20.51 -7.07
CA THR A 127 -35.23 19.97 -8.14
C THR A 127 -34.39 19.84 -9.42
N ALA A 128 -33.26 19.13 -9.33
CA ALA A 128 -32.55 18.70 -10.53
C ALA A 128 -33.19 17.39 -11.05
N PRO A 129 -33.40 17.24 -12.37
CA PRO A 129 -33.88 15.98 -12.93
C PRO A 129 -32.90 14.83 -12.59
N PRO A 130 -33.38 13.64 -12.18
CA PRO A 130 -32.53 12.54 -11.71
C PRO A 130 -31.42 12.14 -12.69
N LEU A 131 -31.66 12.25 -14.00
CA LEU A 131 -30.69 11.96 -15.06
C LEU A 131 -29.49 12.91 -15.06
N GLU A 132 -29.70 14.18 -14.75
CA GLU A 132 -28.61 15.16 -14.64
C GLU A 132 -27.77 14.90 -13.39
N ILE A 133 -28.41 14.46 -12.30
CA ILE A 133 -27.73 14.03 -11.07
C ILE A 133 -26.89 12.78 -11.33
N LEU A 134 -27.46 11.78 -12.00
CA LEU A 134 -26.75 10.57 -12.39
C LEU A 134 -25.58 10.86 -13.33
N GLY A 135 -25.76 11.72 -14.34
CA GLY A 135 -24.70 12.07 -15.29
C GLY A 135 -23.53 12.79 -14.64
N ARG A 136 -23.79 13.77 -13.76
CA ARG A 136 -22.76 14.49 -13.01
C ARG A 136 -22.09 13.59 -11.96
N ALA A 137 -22.85 12.77 -11.25
CA ALA A 137 -22.30 11.80 -10.29
C ALA A 137 -21.40 10.76 -10.97
N ALA A 138 -21.82 10.27 -12.15
CA ALA A 138 -21.05 9.33 -12.96
C ALA A 138 -19.76 9.96 -13.48
N SER A 139 -19.77 11.23 -13.92
CA SER A 139 -18.55 11.89 -14.41
C SER A 139 -17.53 12.14 -13.30
N ILE A 140 -17.97 12.53 -12.10
CA ILE A 140 -17.10 12.68 -10.93
C ILE A 140 -16.54 11.32 -10.50
N SER A 141 -17.40 10.29 -10.43
CA SER A 141 -16.98 8.93 -10.07
C SER A 141 -15.96 8.38 -11.06
N LEU A 142 -16.16 8.61 -12.37
CA LEU A 142 -15.23 8.24 -13.42
C LEU A 142 -13.89 8.99 -13.26
N GLY A 143 -13.93 10.30 -13.00
CA GLY A 143 -12.74 11.11 -12.76
C GLY A 143 -11.93 10.60 -11.57
N ILE A 144 -12.57 10.35 -10.43
CA ILE A 144 -11.92 9.80 -9.23
C ILE A 144 -11.35 8.40 -9.54
N PHE A 145 -12.11 7.55 -10.23
CA PHE A 145 -11.65 6.21 -10.60
C PHE A 145 -10.40 6.26 -11.50
N LEU A 146 -10.38 7.13 -12.51
CA LEU A 146 -9.25 7.30 -13.42
C LEU A 146 -8.01 7.84 -12.69
N VAL A 147 -8.18 8.86 -11.84
CA VAL A 147 -7.07 9.43 -11.05
C VAL A 147 -6.50 8.40 -10.08
N CYS A 148 -7.35 7.73 -9.30
CA CYS A 148 -6.91 6.68 -8.37
C CYS A 148 -6.26 5.50 -9.10
N SER A 149 -6.79 5.10 -10.26
CA SER A 149 -6.21 4.04 -11.08
C SER A 149 -4.86 4.44 -11.67
N LEU A 150 -4.71 5.68 -12.12
CA LEU A 150 -3.45 6.20 -12.64
C LEU A 150 -2.38 6.29 -11.54
N ILE A 151 -2.72 6.85 -10.38
CA ILE A 151 -1.82 6.93 -9.22
C ILE A 151 -1.44 5.52 -8.75
N GLY A 152 -2.43 4.62 -8.61
CA GLY A 152 -2.19 3.23 -8.25
C GLY A 152 -1.27 2.53 -9.25
N TRP A 153 -1.47 2.74 -10.54
CA TRP A 153 -0.61 2.21 -11.60
C TRP A 153 0.81 2.82 -11.56
N MET A 154 0.95 4.12 -11.33
CA MET A 154 2.25 4.78 -11.18
C MET A 154 3.02 4.24 -9.97
N LEU A 155 2.36 4.11 -8.82
CA LEU A 155 2.95 3.56 -7.60
C LEU A 155 3.33 2.09 -7.79
N TRP A 156 2.46 1.29 -8.41
CA TRP A 156 2.74 -0.11 -8.75
C TRP A 156 3.94 -0.23 -9.68
N ARG A 157 4.03 0.59 -10.74
CA ARG A 157 5.18 0.62 -11.65
C ARG A 157 6.49 0.99 -10.94
N ARG A 158 6.44 1.90 -9.97
CA ARG A 158 7.63 2.26 -9.16
C ARG A 158 8.04 1.15 -8.20
N ALA A 159 7.07 0.38 -7.69
CA ALA A 159 7.31 -0.72 -6.76
C ALA A 159 7.72 -2.02 -7.46
N GLN A 160 7.60 -2.13 -8.79
CA GLN A 160 8.07 -3.33 -9.49
C GLN A 160 9.60 -3.41 -9.41
N PRO A 161 10.14 -4.58 -9.00
CA PRO A 161 11.57 -4.83 -9.07
C PRO A 161 12.05 -4.59 -10.50
N ARG A 162 13.16 -3.86 -10.67
CA ARG A 162 13.79 -3.78 -11.99
C ARG A 162 14.21 -5.19 -12.40
N PRO A 163 13.87 -5.66 -13.60
CA PRO A 163 14.36 -6.94 -14.08
C PRO A 163 15.89 -6.91 -14.10
N MET A 164 16.52 -7.90 -13.46
CA MET A 164 17.97 -7.95 -13.39
C MET A 164 18.57 -8.22 -14.77
N PRO A 165 19.64 -7.51 -15.15
CA PRO A 165 20.30 -7.74 -16.42
C PRO A 165 20.88 -9.17 -16.47
N ALA A 166 20.60 -9.90 -17.55
CA ALA A 166 21.05 -11.28 -17.75
C ALA A 166 22.59 -11.44 -17.75
N SER A 167 23.33 -10.34 -17.93
CA SER A 167 24.80 -10.28 -17.92
C SER A 167 25.41 -9.56 -16.70
N GLY A 168 24.57 -9.27 -15.69
CA GLY A 168 24.91 -8.54 -14.47
C GLY A 168 25.84 -9.30 -13.52
N LEU A 169 26.25 -8.62 -12.45
CA LEU A 169 27.10 -9.15 -11.39
C LEU A 169 26.58 -10.48 -10.83
N LEU A 170 25.28 -10.54 -10.50
CA LEU A 170 24.70 -11.73 -9.87
C LEU A 170 24.61 -12.92 -10.83
N ALA A 171 24.32 -12.65 -12.11
CA ALA A 171 24.34 -13.68 -13.15
C ALA A 171 25.76 -14.27 -13.34
N ARG A 172 26.79 -13.42 -13.33
CA ARG A 172 28.20 -13.85 -13.40
C ARG A 172 28.62 -14.61 -12.16
N ALA A 173 28.17 -14.19 -10.98
CA ALA A 173 28.39 -14.87 -9.71
C ALA A 173 27.58 -16.17 -9.57
N ARG A 174 26.57 -16.39 -10.44
CA ARG A 174 25.62 -17.51 -10.37
C ARG A 174 24.89 -17.59 -9.02
N ILE A 175 24.57 -16.42 -8.45
CA ILE A 175 23.88 -16.30 -7.16
C ILE A 175 22.44 -15.82 -7.41
N ASP A 176 21.48 -16.51 -6.78
CA ASP A 176 20.09 -16.05 -6.74
C ASP A 176 20.00 -14.79 -5.87
N PRO A 177 19.34 -13.71 -6.33
CA PRO A 177 19.15 -12.50 -5.54
C PRO A 177 18.56 -12.74 -4.14
N ALA A 178 17.75 -13.79 -3.95
CA ALA A 178 17.19 -14.16 -2.65
C ALA A 178 18.24 -14.72 -1.66
N HIS A 179 19.36 -15.22 -2.17
CA HIS A 179 20.46 -15.78 -1.37
C HIS A 179 21.64 -14.80 -1.20
N LEU A 180 21.62 -13.64 -1.87
CA LEU A 180 22.62 -12.61 -1.70
C LEU A 180 22.65 -12.11 -0.23
N ILE A 181 23.82 -12.20 0.41
CA ILE A 181 24.05 -11.64 1.75
C ILE A 181 24.65 -10.24 1.67
N ALA A 182 25.77 -10.12 0.96
CA ALA A 182 26.55 -8.90 0.92
C ALA A 182 27.36 -8.82 -0.38
N ILE A 183 27.71 -7.59 -0.75
CA ILE A 183 28.66 -7.28 -1.82
C ILE A 183 29.77 -6.43 -1.21
N GLU A 184 31.01 -6.88 -1.36
CA GLU A 184 32.21 -6.20 -0.88
C GLU A 184 33.12 -5.83 -2.06
N ALA A 185 33.61 -4.59 -2.08
CA ALA A 185 34.55 -4.11 -3.08
C ALA A 185 35.98 -4.47 -2.67
N GLU A 186 36.65 -5.24 -3.51
CA GLU A 186 38.07 -5.60 -3.43
C GLU A 186 38.77 -5.03 -4.67
N ASP A 187 39.28 -3.80 -4.56
CA ASP A 187 39.90 -3.06 -5.66
C ASP A 187 39.00 -2.95 -6.91
N HIS A 188 39.36 -3.65 -7.99
CA HIS A 188 38.61 -3.70 -9.25
C HIS A 188 37.62 -4.87 -9.33
N TYR A 189 37.45 -5.59 -8.23
CA TYR A 189 36.57 -6.73 -8.12
C TYR A 189 35.47 -6.47 -7.08
N CYS A 190 34.35 -7.14 -7.26
CA CYS A 190 33.29 -7.24 -6.28
C CYS A 190 33.22 -8.69 -5.80
N ARG A 191 33.40 -8.90 -4.50
CA ARG A 191 33.11 -10.16 -3.82
C ARG A 191 31.62 -10.19 -3.50
N VAL A 192 30.94 -11.22 -4.00
CA VAL A 192 29.51 -11.45 -3.78
C VAL A 192 29.37 -12.62 -2.82
N HIS A 193 28.71 -12.40 -1.68
CA HIS A 193 28.52 -13.41 -0.64
C HIS A 193 27.14 -14.06 -0.77
N ASP A 194 27.13 -15.39 -0.80
CA ASP A 194 25.93 -16.21 -0.88
C ASP A 194 25.57 -16.81 0.47
N ARG A 195 24.27 -16.99 0.72
CA ARG A 195 23.73 -17.56 1.96
C ARG A 195 24.23 -18.97 2.27
N SER A 196 24.68 -19.73 1.28
CA SER A 196 25.35 -21.03 1.51
C SER A 196 26.72 -20.91 2.20
N GLY A 197 27.27 -19.70 2.32
CA GLY A 197 28.63 -19.43 2.79
C GLY A 197 29.66 -19.32 1.66
N ALA A 198 29.26 -19.61 0.41
CA ALA A 198 30.12 -19.41 -0.76
C ALA A 198 30.31 -17.90 -1.05
N SER A 199 31.45 -17.56 -1.66
CA SER A 199 31.65 -16.23 -2.23
C SER A 199 32.27 -16.30 -3.62
N ALA A 200 31.89 -15.37 -4.50
CA ALA A 200 32.41 -15.25 -5.85
C ALA A 200 33.07 -13.88 -6.04
N LEU A 201 34.29 -13.85 -6.59
CA LEU A 201 35.00 -12.63 -6.91
C LEU A 201 34.83 -12.32 -8.40
N ILE A 202 34.13 -11.23 -8.72
CA ILE A 202 33.80 -10.86 -10.10
C ILE A 202 34.45 -9.53 -10.43
N HIS A 203 35.13 -9.44 -11.57
CA HIS A 203 35.63 -8.15 -12.08
C HIS A 203 34.44 -7.26 -12.44
N TYR A 204 34.17 -6.27 -11.58
CA TYR A 204 32.98 -5.45 -11.64
C TYR A 204 33.18 -4.18 -10.81
N ARG A 205 32.59 -3.07 -11.25
CA ARG A 205 32.65 -1.81 -10.51
C ARG A 205 31.61 -1.83 -9.39
N PHE A 206 32.02 -1.48 -8.18
CA PHE A 206 31.11 -1.45 -7.03
C PHE A 206 29.91 -0.50 -7.24
N GLY A 207 30.12 0.67 -7.85
CA GLY A 207 29.00 1.59 -8.17
C GLY A 207 27.92 0.93 -9.03
N ASP A 208 28.32 0.24 -10.10
CA ASP A 208 27.41 -0.45 -11.01
C ASP A 208 26.72 -1.63 -10.29
N ALA A 209 27.44 -2.31 -9.40
CA ALA A 209 26.87 -3.37 -8.55
C ALA A 209 25.73 -2.84 -7.67
N ILE A 210 25.90 -1.66 -7.06
CA ILE A 210 24.86 -1.01 -6.23
C ILE A 210 23.65 -0.60 -7.07
N GLU A 211 23.85 -0.11 -8.29
CA GLU A 211 22.76 0.19 -9.20
C GLU A 211 21.98 -1.07 -9.60
N GLU A 212 22.67 -2.18 -9.84
CA GLU A 212 22.05 -3.47 -10.16
C GLU A 212 21.19 -4.01 -9.01
N VAL A 213 21.69 -3.93 -7.77
CA VAL A 213 20.95 -4.39 -6.58
C VAL A 213 20.04 -3.33 -5.96
N SER A 214 19.86 -2.17 -6.60
CA SER A 214 19.01 -1.07 -6.09
C SER A 214 17.54 -1.46 -5.92
N GLY A 215 17.08 -2.49 -6.65
CA GLY A 215 15.73 -3.06 -6.50
C GLY A 215 15.60 -4.10 -5.38
N LEU A 216 16.70 -4.49 -4.74
CA LEU A 216 16.69 -5.40 -3.60
C LEU A 216 16.60 -4.61 -2.29
N GLU A 217 15.90 -5.18 -1.32
CA GLU A 217 15.85 -4.67 0.04
C GLU A 217 17.23 -4.82 0.70
N GLY A 218 18.02 -3.75 0.71
CA GLY A 218 19.35 -3.71 1.31
C GLY A 218 19.92 -2.30 1.34
N THR A 219 21.09 -2.12 1.93
CA THR A 219 21.71 -0.79 2.03
C THR A 219 23.23 -0.86 2.04
N GLN A 220 23.84 0.26 1.66
CA GLN A 220 25.27 0.43 1.77
C GLN A 220 25.64 0.73 3.22
N VAL A 221 26.57 -0.03 3.79
CA VAL A 221 27.00 0.10 5.20
C VAL A 221 28.44 0.59 5.31
N HIS A 222 29.18 0.53 4.20
CA HIS A 222 30.51 1.06 4.05
C HIS A 222 30.72 1.52 2.59
N ARG A 223 31.73 2.35 2.31
CA ARG A 223 31.96 2.91 0.96
C ARG A 223 32.10 1.86 -0.16
N GLY A 224 32.46 0.64 0.21
CA GLY A 224 32.59 -0.51 -0.68
C GLY A 224 31.85 -1.74 -0.17
N THR A 225 30.84 -1.57 0.71
CA THR A 225 30.08 -2.73 1.21
C THR A 225 28.60 -2.45 1.23
N TRP A 226 27.84 -3.34 0.62
CA TRP A 226 26.38 -3.37 0.65
C TRP A 226 25.89 -4.67 1.27
N VAL A 227 24.81 -4.58 2.03
CA VAL A 227 24.25 -5.70 2.79
C VAL A 227 22.76 -5.82 2.52
N ALA A 228 22.30 -7.04 2.26
CA ALA A 228 20.90 -7.37 2.09
C ALA A 228 20.16 -7.36 3.44
N ALA A 229 18.96 -6.78 3.47
CA ALA A 229 18.19 -6.62 4.70
C ALA A 229 17.77 -7.96 5.33
N ASN A 230 17.47 -8.95 4.50
CA ASN A 230 17.12 -10.30 4.92
C ASN A 230 18.32 -11.10 5.46
N ALA A 231 19.54 -10.60 5.29
CA ALA A 231 20.76 -11.25 5.75
C ALA A 231 21.25 -10.71 7.10
N VAL A 232 20.70 -9.61 7.61
CA VAL A 232 21.09 -9.05 8.92
C VAL A 232 20.44 -9.86 10.04
N GLU A 233 21.26 -10.55 10.84
CA GLU A 233 20.82 -11.32 12.00
C GLU A 233 20.95 -10.54 13.31
N GLY A 234 21.84 -9.55 13.34
CA GLY A 234 22.07 -8.74 14.52
C GLY A 234 23.03 -7.59 14.27
N ALA A 235 23.28 -6.83 15.33
CA ALA A 235 24.36 -5.86 15.37
C ALA A 235 25.15 -5.99 16.67
N ALA A 236 26.47 -5.87 16.56
CA ALA A 236 27.38 -5.83 17.68
C ALA A 236 28.02 -4.44 17.75
N ARG A 237 28.22 -3.95 18.98
CA ARG A 237 28.94 -2.71 19.22
C ARG A 237 30.40 -3.05 19.55
N GLU A 238 31.30 -2.58 18.71
CA GLU A 238 32.74 -2.77 18.83
C GLU A 238 33.38 -1.45 19.27
N GLY A 239 33.37 -1.22 20.59
CA GLY A 239 33.78 0.04 21.19
C GLY A 239 32.95 1.23 20.71
N ARG A 240 33.55 2.07 19.85
CA ARG A 240 32.88 3.24 19.24
C ARG A 240 32.28 2.96 17.86
N ARG A 241 32.54 1.78 17.28
CA ARG A 241 32.04 1.36 15.97
C ARG A 241 30.90 0.35 16.13
N TRP A 242 30.14 0.17 15.06
CA TRP A 242 29.10 -0.85 14.96
C TRP A 242 29.50 -1.85 13.88
N ALA A 243 29.19 -3.11 14.12
CA ALA A 243 29.31 -4.18 13.13
C ALA A 243 27.95 -4.87 12.99
N LEU A 244 27.54 -5.17 11.76
CA LEU A 244 26.38 -6.02 11.49
C LEU A 244 26.83 -7.48 11.51
N LEU A 245 26.04 -8.32 12.16
CA LEU A 245 26.15 -9.77 12.14
C LEU A 245 25.25 -10.27 11.01
N LEU A 246 25.84 -10.92 10.02
CA LEU A 246 25.13 -11.41 8.85
C LEU A 246 24.93 -12.92 8.94
N ALA A 247 23.92 -13.40 8.21
CA ALA A 247 23.70 -14.81 7.95
C ALA A 247 24.99 -15.44 7.41
N GLY A 248 25.34 -16.63 7.91
CA GLY A 248 26.63 -17.27 7.59
C GLY A 248 27.79 -16.83 8.50
N GLY A 249 27.53 -16.03 9.54
CA GLY A 249 28.51 -15.70 10.58
C GLY A 249 29.48 -14.56 10.21
N GLN A 250 29.33 -13.97 9.03
CA GLN A 250 30.13 -12.84 8.58
C GLN A 250 29.81 -11.58 9.40
N ARG A 251 30.84 -10.76 9.64
CA ARG A 251 30.71 -9.49 10.35
C ARG A 251 31.16 -8.35 9.46
N VAL A 252 30.30 -7.35 9.29
CA VAL A 252 30.58 -6.20 8.44
C VAL A 252 30.54 -4.92 9.26
N ALA A 253 31.64 -4.18 9.26
CA ALA A 253 31.73 -2.90 9.95
C ALA A 253 30.84 -1.84 9.27
N VAL A 254 30.11 -1.08 10.09
CA VAL A 254 29.29 0.04 9.65
C VAL A 254 30.11 1.32 9.82
N SER A 255 30.32 2.04 8.72
CA SER A 255 31.01 3.33 8.76
C SER A 255 30.13 4.40 9.44
N ALA A 256 30.77 5.41 10.04
CA ALA A 256 30.06 6.52 10.67
C ALA A 256 29.09 7.24 9.71
N THR A 257 29.47 7.36 8.43
CA THR A 257 28.66 7.97 7.36
C THR A 257 27.37 7.18 7.10
N TYR A 258 27.43 5.86 7.15
CA TYR A 258 26.29 4.98 6.85
C TYR A 258 25.50 4.54 8.11
N LEU A 259 26.01 4.85 9.30
CA LEU A 259 25.37 4.53 10.57
C LEU A 259 23.93 5.05 10.70
N PRO A 260 23.57 6.28 10.23
CA PRO A 260 22.19 6.75 10.26
C PRO A 260 21.24 5.87 9.45
N GLN A 261 21.69 5.33 8.31
CA GLN A 261 20.86 4.45 7.45
C GLN A 261 20.61 3.10 8.13
N ALA A 262 21.65 2.49 8.70
CA ALA A 262 21.51 1.26 9.49
C ALA A 262 20.61 1.45 10.72
N ARG A 263 20.68 2.62 11.38
CA ARG A 263 19.82 2.97 12.51
C ARG A 263 18.35 3.12 12.09
N ALA A 264 18.07 3.83 11.00
CA ALA A 264 16.72 4.03 10.49
C ALA A 264 16.01 2.71 10.16
N ARG A 265 16.78 1.69 9.74
CA ARG A 265 16.27 0.34 9.50
C ARG A 265 16.10 -0.51 10.76
N GLY A 266 16.48 0.00 11.93
CA GLY A 266 16.40 -0.72 13.20
C GLY A 266 17.44 -1.83 13.38
N TRP A 267 18.40 -1.98 12.47
CA TRP A 267 19.40 -3.05 12.51
C TRP A 267 20.28 -3.01 13.75
N LEU A 268 20.58 -1.81 14.25
CA LEU A 268 21.41 -1.61 15.44
C LEU A 268 20.75 -2.09 16.74
N ASN A 269 19.43 -2.34 16.73
CA ASN A 269 18.69 -2.81 17.89
C ASN A 269 18.48 -4.34 17.87
N MET A 270 18.89 -5.02 16.80
CA MET A 270 18.79 -6.48 16.69
C MET A 270 19.89 -7.13 17.53
N ARG A 271 19.50 -7.94 18.52
CA ARG A 271 20.44 -8.80 19.24
C ARG A 271 20.73 -10.02 18.38
N GLY A 272 22.00 -10.24 18.03
CA GLY A 272 22.42 -11.46 17.35
C GLY A 272 21.95 -12.69 18.13
N LYS A 273 21.46 -13.69 17.41
CA LYS A 273 21.11 -15.00 17.98
C LYS A 273 22.37 -15.79 18.33
#